data_AF-A0A534BHU9-F1
#
_entry.id   AF-A0A534BHU9-F1
#
_cell.length_a   1.000
_cell.length_b   1.000
_cell.length_c   1.000
_cell.angle_alpha   90.00
_cell.angle_beta   90.00
_cell.angle_gamma   90.00
#
_symmetry.space_group_name_H-M   'P 1'
#
loop_
_entity.id
_entity.type
_entity.pdbx_description
1 polymer ?
#
loop_
_entity_poly.entity_id
_entity_poly.type
_entity_poly.pdbx_seq_one_letter_code
_entity_poly.pdbx_strand_id
1 'polypeptide(L)'
;YAIQAFEARAVDYLLKPIDDARFTATLTRVREHVRARTAADQRDRLLEIIAEITGCGELALDELLARGRKAIDGRHPEVLPIRQGRETVRVSVASIEWIDAAGDYMCIHAAGNTHILRGTMKELEEILDPRLFQRVHRSTIVNLRLVKSLRAHMNGEYFLTLEGGHELKLSRTYRDKVEYFLSSSAG
;
A
#
# COMPACT_ATOMS: atom_id res chain seq x y z
N TYR A 1 -26.11 -45.67 -3.10
CA TYR A 1 -24.81 -45.20 -2.57
C TYR A 1 -24.55 -43.70 -2.70
N ALA A 2 -25.19 -42.95 -3.62
CA ALA A 2 -25.01 -41.49 -3.73
C ALA A 2 -25.64 -40.66 -2.59
N ILE A 3 -26.64 -41.21 -1.89
CA ILE A 3 -27.44 -40.46 -0.91
C ILE A 3 -26.73 -40.32 0.45
N GLN A 4 -25.92 -41.31 0.87
CA GLN A 4 -25.14 -41.25 2.13
C GLN A 4 -23.93 -40.31 2.07
N ALA A 5 -23.56 -39.86 0.88
CA ALA A 5 -22.36 -39.07 0.69
C ALA A 5 -22.62 -37.56 0.88
N PHE A 6 -23.86 -37.11 0.66
CA PHE A 6 -24.27 -35.72 0.88
C PHE A 6 -24.16 -35.29 2.36
N GLU A 7 -24.30 -36.22 3.30
CA GLU A 7 -24.10 -35.96 4.74
C GLU A 7 -22.62 -35.84 5.14
N ALA A 8 -21.67 -36.26 4.30
CA ALA A 8 -20.26 -36.42 4.66
C ALA A 8 -19.32 -35.30 4.17
N ARG A 9 -19.83 -34.15 3.67
CA ARG A 9 -19.01 -33.03 3.13
C ARG A 9 -17.87 -33.49 2.20
N ALA A 10 -18.11 -34.50 1.38
CA ALA A 10 -17.07 -35.01 0.47
C ALA A 10 -16.65 -33.92 -0.53
N VAL A 11 -15.34 -33.77 -0.72
CA VAL A 11 -14.74 -32.74 -1.59
C VAL A 11 -15.03 -33.00 -3.08
N ASP A 12 -15.16 -34.26 -3.49
CA ASP A 12 -15.55 -34.66 -4.84
C ASP A 12 -16.00 -36.13 -4.90
N TYR A 13 -16.68 -36.54 -5.98
CA TYR A 13 -17.12 -37.91 -6.22
C TYR A 13 -16.53 -38.50 -7.50
N LEU A 14 -15.96 -39.70 -7.40
CA LEU A 14 -15.47 -40.48 -8.53
C LEU A 14 -16.32 -41.74 -8.70
N LEU A 15 -16.86 -41.91 -9.91
CA LEU A 15 -17.62 -43.11 -10.29
C LEU A 15 -16.69 -44.11 -10.97
N LYS A 16 -16.97 -45.40 -10.77
CA LYS A 16 -16.28 -46.48 -11.49
C LYS A 16 -16.91 -46.69 -12.88
N PRO A 17 -16.12 -47.09 -13.89
CA PRO A 17 -14.65 -47.20 -13.88
C PRO A 17 -14.00 -45.81 -13.78
N ILE A 18 -12.90 -45.73 -13.03
CA ILE A 18 -12.25 -44.45 -12.70
C ILE A 18 -11.54 -43.93 -13.95
N ASP A 19 -11.87 -42.71 -14.34
CA ASP A 19 -11.17 -41.98 -15.40
C ASP A 19 -9.98 -41.21 -14.80
N ASP A 20 -8.79 -41.38 -15.38
CA ASP A 20 -7.54 -40.81 -14.87
C ASP A 20 -7.53 -39.28 -14.88
N ALA A 21 -8.21 -38.65 -15.85
CA ALA A 21 -8.33 -37.20 -15.93
C ALA A 21 -9.24 -36.67 -14.82
N ARG A 22 -10.36 -37.36 -14.54
CA ARG A 22 -11.25 -37.07 -13.41
C ARG A 22 -10.55 -37.28 -12.07
N PHE A 23 -9.79 -38.35 -11.92
CA PHE A 23 -9.01 -38.63 -10.71
C PHE A 23 -7.98 -37.53 -10.42
N THR A 24 -7.25 -37.10 -11.45
CA THR A 24 -6.26 -36.02 -11.34
C THR A 24 -6.93 -34.69 -10.96
N ALA A 25 -8.07 -34.35 -11.58
CA ALA A 25 -8.81 -33.14 -11.25
C ALA A 25 -9.31 -33.14 -9.80
N THR A 26 -9.79 -34.28 -9.31
CA THR A 26 -10.20 -34.44 -7.90
C THR A 26 -9.00 -34.30 -6.95
N LEU A 27 -7.83 -34.87 -7.26
CA LEU A 27 -6.62 -34.69 -6.46
C LEU A 27 -6.16 -33.22 -6.39
N THR A 28 -6.26 -32.47 -7.48
CA THR A 28 -5.96 -31.03 -7.49
C THR A 28 -6.88 -30.28 -6.54
N ARG A 29 -8.20 -30.52 -6.62
CA ARG A 29 -9.19 -29.90 -5.73
C ARG A 29 -8.96 -30.23 -4.27
N VAL A 30 -8.64 -31.47 -3.94
CA VAL A 30 -8.31 -31.89 -2.56
C VAL A 30 -7.05 -31.19 -2.06
N ARG A 31 -6.00 -31.11 -2.88
CA ARG A 31 -4.76 -30.41 -2.51
C ARG A 31 -5.00 -28.91 -2.29
N GLU A 32 -5.78 -28.27 -3.15
CA GLU A 32 -6.17 -26.87 -2.98
C GLU A 32 -6.99 -26.66 -1.70
N HIS A 33 -7.95 -27.55 -1.42
CA HIS A 33 -8.77 -27.50 -0.22
C HIS A 33 -7.94 -27.67 1.06
N VAL A 34 -7.00 -28.62 1.06
CA VAL A 34 -6.06 -28.82 2.19
C VAL A 34 -5.16 -27.61 2.36
N ARG A 35 -4.56 -27.09 1.28
CA ARG A 35 -3.71 -25.89 1.32
C ARG A 35 -4.46 -24.67 1.86
N ALA A 36 -5.69 -24.44 1.40
CA ALA A 36 -6.52 -23.34 1.86
C ALA A 36 -6.84 -23.46 3.36
N ARG A 37 -7.16 -24.67 3.84
CA ARG A 37 -7.44 -24.93 5.25
C ARG A 37 -6.18 -24.73 6.11
N THR A 38 -5.05 -25.30 5.71
CA THR A 38 -3.78 -25.15 6.43
C THR A 38 -3.33 -23.69 6.48
N ALA A 39 -3.49 -22.92 5.40
CA ALA A 39 -3.17 -21.50 5.38
C ALA A 39 -4.06 -20.68 6.32
N ALA A 40 -5.36 -21.01 6.40
CA ALA A 40 -6.27 -20.37 7.35
C ALA A 40 -5.89 -20.69 8.81
N ASP A 41 -5.63 -21.97 9.12
CA ASP A 41 -5.21 -22.40 10.46
C ASP A 41 -3.87 -21.76 10.88
N GLN A 42 -2.92 -21.64 9.94
CA GLN A 42 -1.63 -20.97 10.16
C GLN A 42 -1.79 -19.47 10.41
N ARG A 43 -2.66 -18.80 9.64
CA ARG A 43 -2.98 -17.39 9.84
C ARG A 43 -3.57 -17.18 11.24
N ASP A 44 -4.57 -17.97 11.61
CA ASP A 44 -5.28 -17.80 12.88
C ASP A 44 -4.32 -18.03 14.07
N ARG A 45 -3.42 -19.02 13.96
CA ARG A 45 -2.36 -19.25 14.95
C ARG A 45 -1.34 -18.10 15.03
N LEU A 46 -0.97 -17.50 13.89
CA LEU A 46 -0.09 -16.33 13.88
C LEU A 46 -0.76 -15.11 14.54
N LEU A 47 -2.07 -14.93 14.32
CA LEU A 47 -2.84 -13.84 14.92
C LEU A 47 -2.92 -13.97 16.44
N GLU A 48 -3.13 -15.18 16.95
CA GLU A 48 -3.12 -15.48 18.38
C GLU A 48 -1.78 -15.11 19.03
N ILE A 49 -0.67 -15.54 18.44
CA ILE A 49 0.68 -15.23 18.93
C ILE A 49 0.96 -13.71 18.91
N ILE A 50 0.56 -13.02 17.85
CA ILE A 50 0.76 -11.56 17.73
C ILE A 50 -0.06 -10.82 18.79
N ALA A 51 -1.31 -11.23 19.04
CA ALA A 51 -2.16 -10.63 20.08
C ALA A 51 -1.54 -10.80 21.47
N GLU A 52 -1.00 -11.98 21.78
CA GLU A 52 -0.31 -12.25 23.05
C GLU A 52 0.96 -11.39 23.22
N ILE A 53 1.80 -11.29 22.18
CA ILE A 53 3.08 -10.57 22.26
C ILE A 53 2.88 -9.05 22.36
N THR A 54 1.91 -8.51 21.63
CA THR A 54 1.74 -7.05 21.50
C THR A 54 0.80 -6.43 22.54
N GLY A 55 0.02 -7.24 23.27
CA GLY A 55 -0.97 -6.75 24.25
C GLY A 55 -2.05 -5.84 23.64
N CYS A 56 -2.14 -5.82 22.31
CA CYS A 56 -3.11 -5.03 21.56
C CYS A 56 -4.40 -5.85 21.45
N GLY A 57 -5.53 -5.34 21.97
CA GLY A 57 -6.82 -6.02 21.88
C GLY A 57 -7.27 -6.27 20.43
N GLU A 58 -8.19 -7.22 20.23
CA GLU A 58 -8.67 -7.69 18.91
C GLU A 58 -9.02 -6.55 17.93
N LEU A 59 -9.70 -5.48 18.40
CA LEU A 59 -10.07 -4.33 17.57
C LEU A 59 -8.88 -3.54 17.01
N ALA A 60 -7.77 -3.46 17.76
CA ALA A 60 -6.55 -2.79 17.30
C ALA A 60 -5.78 -3.66 16.28
N LEU A 61 -5.86 -4.98 16.42
CA LEU A 61 -5.24 -5.92 15.50
C LEU A 61 -5.95 -5.94 14.14
N ASP A 62 -7.28 -5.93 14.12
CA ASP A 62 -8.04 -5.81 12.87
C ASP A 62 -7.71 -4.53 12.10
N GLU A 63 -7.51 -3.41 12.79
CA GLU A 63 -7.09 -2.16 12.16
C GLU A 63 -5.67 -2.25 11.59
N LEU A 64 -4.74 -2.89 12.30
CA LEU A 64 -3.38 -3.14 11.82
C LEU A 64 -3.35 -4.08 10.61
N LEU A 65 -4.17 -5.13 10.62
CA LEU A 65 -4.30 -6.05 9.49
C LEU A 65 -4.98 -5.39 8.29
N ALA A 66 -6.00 -4.54 8.50
CA ALA A 66 -6.63 -3.79 7.42
C ALA A 66 -5.65 -2.80 6.78
N ARG A 67 -4.80 -2.15 7.58
CA ARG A 67 -3.69 -1.31 7.09
C ARG A 67 -2.65 -2.15 6.35
N GLY A 68 -2.25 -3.29 6.91
CA GLY A 68 -1.31 -4.22 6.30
C GLY A 68 -1.82 -4.78 4.97
N ARG A 69 -3.10 -5.12 4.90
CA ARG A 69 -3.75 -5.66 3.70
C ARG A 69 -3.88 -4.60 2.61
N LYS A 70 -4.24 -3.35 2.93
CA LYS A 70 -4.13 -2.24 1.98
C LYS A 70 -2.70 -2.01 1.50
N ALA A 71 -1.71 -2.19 2.36
CA ALA A 71 -0.29 -2.09 2.00
C ALA A 71 0.24 -3.26 1.15
N ILE A 72 -0.46 -4.41 1.15
CA ILE A 72 -0.12 -5.60 0.35
C ILE A 72 -0.91 -5.63 -0.98
N ASP A 73 -2.17 -5.21 -0.97
CA ASP A 73 -3.04 -5.13 -2.17
C ASP A 73 -2.78 -3.86 -3.02
N GLY A 74 -1.97 -2.93 -2.52
CA GLY A 74 -1.66 -1.64 -3.14
C GLY A 74 -0.68 -1.73 -4.32
N ARG A 75 -1.13 -2.22 -5.48
CA ARG A 75 -0.44 -1.88 -6.73
C ARG A 75 -0.71 -0.40 -7.05
N HIS A 76 0.09 0.47 -6.46
CA HIS A 76 0.17 1.88 -6.84
C HIS A 76 0.65 1.98 -8.29
N PRO A 77 0.14 2.93 -9.08
CA PRO A 77 0.52 3.05 -10.48
C PRO A 77 2.00 3.47 -10.59
N GLU A 78 2.76 2.77 -11.42
CA GLU A 78 4.14 3.16 -11.73
C GLU A 78 4.21 4.44 -12.60
N VAL A 79 3.09 4.78 -13.26
CA VAL A 79 2.97 5.89 -14.19
C VAL A 79 1.66 6.63 -13.96
N LEU A 80 1.76 7.95 -13.76
CA LEU A 80 0.64 8.85 -13.60
C LEU A 80 0.31 9.54 -14.95
N PRO A 81 -0.86 9.28 -15.56
CA PRO A 81 -1.28 10.00 -16.75
C PRO A 81 -1.81 11.39 -16.37
N ILE A 82 -1.17 12.44 -16.90
CA ILE A 82 -1.54 13.83 -16.68
C ILE A 82 -2.08 14.41 -17.99
N ARG A 83 -3.34 14.86 -17.96
CA ARG A 83 -3.97 15.47 -19.12
C ARG A 83 -3.60 16.95 -19.20
N GLN A 84 -2.81 17.32 -20.19
CA GLN A 84 -2.44 18.70 -20.50
C GLN A 84 -3.21 19.14 -21.75
N GLY A 85 -4.42 19.67 -21.55
CA GLY A 85 -5.30 20.09 -22.65
C GLY A 85 -5.78 18.91 -23.52
N ARG A 86 -5.20 18.79 -24.73
CA ARG A 86 -5.52 17.73 -25.71
C ARG A 86 -4.56 16.54 -25.64
N GLU A 87 -3.45 16.67 -24.93
CA GLU A 87 -2.43 15.63 -24.83
C GLU A 87 -2.45 14.99 -23.44
N THR A 88 -2.10 13.70 -23.38
CA THR A 88 -1.92 12.97 -22.12
C THR A 88 -0.44 12.65 -21.97
N VAL A 89 0.21 13.33 -21.04
CA VAL A 89 1.61 13.09 -20.70
C VAL A 89 1.68 11.98 -19.65
N ARG A 90 2.53 10.98 -19.86
CA ARG A 90 2.75 9.89 -18.91
C ARG A 90 3.96 10.21 -18.06
N VAL A 91 3.75 10.50 -16.77
CA VAL A 91 4.82 10.82 -15.82
C VAL A 91 5.15 9.59 -14.99
N SER A 92 6.42 9.20 -14.93
CA SER A 92 6.85 8.10 -14.06
C SER A 92 6.73 8.54 -12.60
N VAL A 93 6.01 7.77 -11.77
CA VAL A 93 5.84 8.08 -10.35
C VAL A 93 7.19 8.06 -9.63
N ALA A 94 8.11 7.18 -10.01
CA ALA A 94 9.46 7.12 -9.44
C ALA A 94 10.28 8.40 -9.68
N SER A 95 9.95 9.18 -10.72
CA SER A 95 10.63 10.44 -11.04
C SER A 95 10.04 11.67 -10.32
N ILE A 96 8.91 11.52 -9.63
CA ILE A 96 8.26 12.61 -8.90
C ILE A 96 9.07 12.91 -7.64
N GLU A 97 9.47 14.17 -7.50
CA GLU A 97 10.24 14.69 -6.36
C GLU A 97 9.29 15.20 -5.27
N TRP A 98 8.33 16.03 -5.65
CA TRP A 98 7.32 16.59 -4.76
C TRP A 98 6.11 17.10 -5.55
N ILE A 99 5.03 17.34 -4.82
CA ILE A 99 3.77 17.86 -5.34
C ILE A 99 3.30 18.99 -4.44
N ASP A 100 2.94 20.13 -5.03
CA ASP A 100 2.32 21.24 -4.32
C ASP A 100 0.96 21.65 -4.90
N ALA A 101 0.10 22.21 -4.06
CA ALA A 101 -1.23 22.66 -4.46
C ALA A 101 -1.22 24.14 -4.87
N ALA A 102 -1.67 24.43 -6.09
CA ALA A 102 -1.90 25.74 -6.67
C ALA A 102 -3.40 25.91 -7.00
N GLY A 103 -4.21 26.21 -5.97
CA GLY A 103 -5.66 26.30 -6.10
C GLY A 103 -6.29 24.93 -6.37
N ASP A 104 -7.02 24.80 -7.47
CA ASP A 104 -7.67 23.55 -7.91
C ASP A 104 -6.72 22.62 -8.70
N TYR A 105 -5.45 23.02 -8.82
CA TYR A 105 -4.45 22.31 -9.60
C TYR A 105 -3.28 21.88 -8.71
N MET A 106 -2.79 20.68 -8.96
CA MET A 106 -1.62 20.10 -8.32
C MET A 106 -0.44 20.21 -9.28
N CYS A 107 0.62 20.85 -8.83
CA CYS A 107 1.89 20.97 -9.54
C CYS A 107 2.76 19.77 -9.15
N ILE A 108 2.95 18.85 -10.08
CA ILE A 108 3.76 17.63 -9.92
C ILE A 108 5.15 17.92 -10.49
N HIS A 109 6.15 17.98 -9.63
CA HIS A 109 7.54 18.20 -10.03
C HIS A 109 8.23 16.86 -10.19
N ALA A 110 8.63 16.55 -11.42
CA ALA A 110 9.23 15.27 -11.78
C ALA A 110 10.39 15.45 -12.76
N ALA A 111 11.55 14.90 -12.42
CA ALA A 111 12.78 14.99 -13.22
C ALA A 111 13.07 16.41 -13.73
N GLY A 112 12.93 17.42 -12.86
CA GLY A 112 13.15 18.83 -13.21
C GLY A 112 12.05 19.52 -14.06
N ASN A 113 10.95 18.83 -14.39
CA ASN A 113 9.79 19.42 -15.07
C ASN A 113 8.59 19.53 -14.13
N THR A 114 7.75 20.55 -14.34
CA THR A 114 6.49 20.72 -13.60
C THR A 114 5.30 20.37 -14.48
N HIS A 115 4.49 19.41 -14.03
CA HIS A 115 3.26 19.01 -14.69
C HIS A 115 2.04 19.43 -13.86
N ILE A 116 1.03 19.98 -14.52
CA ILE A 116 -0.18 20.47 -13.83
C ILE A 116 -1.28 19.42 -13.98
N LEU A 117 -1.79 18.93 -12.85
CA LEU A 117 -2.92 18.01 -12.77
C LEU A 117 -4.10 18.68 -12.07
N ARG A 118 -5.30 18.61 -12.64
CA ARG A 118 -6.51 18.99 -11.91
C ARG A 118 -6.93 17.85 -10.98
N GLY A 119 -7.02 18.13 -9.69
CA GLY A 119 -7.34 17.13 -8.68
C GLY A 119 -7.07 17.64 -7.27
N THR A 120 -7.19 16.76 -6.28
CA THR A 120 -6.98 17.10 -4.87
C THR A 120 -5.77 16.38 -4.27
N MET A 121 -5.22 16.97 -3.21
CA MET A 121 -4.16 16.33 -2.41
C MET A 121 -4.58 14.95 -1.89
N LYS A 122 -5.87 14.78 -1.54
CA LYS A 122 -6.40 13.53 -1.01
C LYS A 122 -6.45 12.44 -2.09
N GLU A 123 -6.88 12.78 -3.29
CA GLU A 123 -6.86 11.85 -4.43
C GLU A 123 -5.44 11.37 -4.74
N LEU A 124 -4.47 12.30 -4.70
CA LEU A 124 -3.06 11.95 -4.87
C LEU A 124 -2.54 11.04 -3.74
N GLU A 125 -2.91 11.28 -2.49
CA GLU A 125 -2.55 10.40 -1.36
C GLU A 125 -3.14 8.98 -1.49
N GLU A 126 -4.31 8.83 -2.09
CA GLU A 126 -4.96 7.53 -2.26
C GLU A 126 -4.32 6.70 -3.38
N ILE A 127 -3.82 7.36 -4.44
CA ILE A 127 -3.21 6.66 -5.57
C ILE A 127 -1.71 6.43 -5.41
N LEU A 128 -0.98 7.35 -4.76
CA LEU A 128 0.47 7.25 -4.60
C LEU A 128 0.84 6.27 -3.49
N ASP A 129 1.99 5.62 -3.65
CA ASP A 129 2.49 4.68 -2.62
C ASP A 129 2.80 5.44 -1.33
N PRO A 130 2.09 5.17 -0.21
CA PRO A 130 2.30 5.87 1.06
C PRO A 130 3.68 5.59 1.68
N ARG A 131 4.40 4.56 1.23
CA ARG A 131 5.77 4.27 1.67
C ARG A 131 6.78 5.20 1.00
N LEU A 132 6.46 5.68 -0.20
CA LEU A 132 7.32 6.57 -0.98
C LEU A 132 6.88 8.02 -0.86
N PHE A 133 5.58 8.28 -0.87
CA PHE A 133 5.00 9.61 -0.87
C PHE A 133 4.31 9.89 0.47
N GLN A 134 4.78 10.94 1.14
CA GLN A 134 4.21 11.38 2.40
C GLN A 134 3.79 12.83 2.28
N ARG A 135 2.56 13.13 2.73
CA ARG A 135 2.12 14.50 2.90
C ARG A 135 2.82 15.13 4.09
N VAL A 136 3.46 16.27 3.85
CA VAL A 136 4.28 17.02 4.81
C VAL A 136 3.67 18.37 5.16
N HIS A 137 2.77 18.86 4.32
CA HIS A 137 2.00 20.07 4.55
C HIS A 137 0.57 19.88 4.03
N ARG A 138 -0.37 20.73 4.46
CA ARG A 138 -1.74 20.75 3.91
C ARG A 138 -1.77 20.96 2.39
N SER A 139 -0.69 21.45 1.79
CA SER A 139 -0.56 21.71 0.36
C SER A 139 0.67 21.05 -0.26
N THR A 140 1.33 20.09 0.41
CA THR A 140 2.59 19.52 -0.10
C THR A 140 2.71 18.03 0.22
N ILE A 141 2.99 17.22 -0.80
CA ILE A 141 3.39 15.81 -0.72
C ILE A 141 4.83 15.71 -1.23
N VAL A 142 5.64 14.90 -0.56
CA VAL A 142 7.06 14.70 -0.91
C VAL A 142 7.35 13.24 -1.15
N ASN A 143 8.27 12.95 -2.08
CA ASN A 143 8.91 11.65 -2.18
C ASN A 143 10.01 11.51 -1.13
N LEU A 144 9.80 10.66 -0.14
CA LEU A 144 10.71 10.45 0.99
C LEU A 144 12.09 9.93 0.55
N ARG A 145 12.18 9.21 -0.58
CA ARG A 145 13.46 8.70 -1.09
C ARG A 145 14.43 9.80 -1.53
N LEU A 146 13.90 10.96 -1.88
CA LEU A 146 14.66 12.10 -2.39
C LEU A 146 14.88 13.18 -1.32
N VAL A 147 14.48 12.90 -0.08
CA VAL A 147 14.75 13.77 1.06
C VAL A 147 16.19 13.56 1.52
N LYS A 148 17.00 14.61 1.43
CA LYS A 148 18.40 14.60 1.85
C LYS A 148 18.58 14.90 3.34
N SER A 149 17.81 15.84 3.88
CA SER A 149 17.91 16.19 5.30
C SER A 149 16.63 16.82 5.84
N LEU A 150 16.36 16.59 7.12
CA LEU A 150 15.34 17.29 7.90
C LEU A 150 16.03 18.26 8.86
N ARG A 151 15.65 19.53 8.85
CA ARG A 151 16.18 20.56 9.76
C ARG A 151 15.06 21.17 10.60
N ALA A 152 15.30 21.26 11.90
CA ALA A 152 14.48 22.08 12.78
C ALA A 152 14.92 23.55 12.65
N HIS A 153 13.97 24.45 12.47
CA HIS A 153 14.17 25.88 12.48
C HIS A 153 13.80 26.47 13.86
N MET A 154 14.32 27.68 14.15
CA MET A 154 14.26 28.29 15.49
C MET A 154 12.84 28.51 16.03
N ASN A 155 11.83 28.53 15.15
CA ASN A 155 10.42 28.73 15.51
C ASN A 155 9.63 27.41 15.74
N GLY A 156 10.34 26.28 15.87
CA GLY A 156 9.72 24.95 15.95
C GLY A 156 9.05 24.51 14.64
N GLU A 157 9.38 25.19 13.54
CA GLU A 157 9.06 24.77 12.17
C GLU A 157 10.14 23.83 11.68
N TYR A 158 9.76 22.89 10.82
CA TYR A 158 10.69 21.90 10.28
C TYR A 158 10.75 22.09 8.78
N PHE A 159 11.93 21.91 8.21
CA PHE A 159 12.17 22.02 6.77
C PHE A 159 12.84 20.76 6.27
N LEU A 160 12.33 20.24 5.17
CA LEU A 160 12.87 19.11 4.43
C LEU A 160 13.65 19.65 3.25
N THR A 161 14.90 19.24 3.09
CA THR A 161 15.71 19.57 1.92
C THR A 161 15.76 18.37 0.99
N LEU A 162 15.37 18.55 -0.27
CA LEU A 162 15.45 17.53 -1.30
C LEU A 162 16.85 17.44 -1.93
N GLU A 163 17.14 16.35 -2.63
CA GLU A 163 18.41 16.20 -3.39
C GLU A 163 18.61 17.33 -4.41
N GLY A 164 17.54 17.83 -5.04
CA GLY A 164 17.56 18.99 -5.93
C GLY A 164 17.81 20.35 -5.24
N GLY A 165 17.97 20.38 -3.92
CA GLY A 165 18.20 21.60 -3.14
C GLY A 165 16.94 22.38 -2.76
N HIS A 166 15.76 21.91 -3.17
CA HIS A 166 14.49 22.51 -2.80
C HIS A 166 14.18 22.29 -1.31
N GLU A 167 13.76 23.35 -0.61
CA GLU A 167 13.34 23.29 0.79
C GLU A 167 11.81 23.32 0.91
N LEU A 168 11.27 22.32 1.61
CA LEU A 168 9.83 22.14 1.82
C LEU A 168 9.49 22.29 3.29
N LYS A 169 8.44 23.07 3.58
CA LYS A 169 7.95 23.26 4.94
C LYS A 169 7.21 22.01 5.42
N LEU A 170 7.62 21.50 6.58
CA LEU A 170 6.95 20.42 7.31
C LEU A 170 6.04 21.03 8.38
N SER A 171 4.74 20.77 8.28
CA SER A 171 3.76 21.18 9.28
C SER A 171 3.84 20.30 10.52
N ARG A 172 3.61 20.90 11.70
CA ARG A 172 3.66 20.22 13.00
C ARG A 172 2.73 19.00 13.07
N THR A 173 1.55 19.06 12.44
CA THR A 173 0.57 17.97 12.41
C THR A 173 1.03 16.77 11.59
N TYR A 174 1.96 16.96 10.65
CA TYR A 174 2.45 15.91 9.75
C TYR A 174 3.84 15.39 10.14
N ARG A 175 4.43 15.94 11.22
CA ARG A 175 5.75 15.56 11.72
C ARG A 175 5.84 14.10 12.10
N ASP A 176 4.93 13.63 12.97
CA ASP A 176 5.06 12.31 13.60
C ASP A 176 5.12 11.18 12.56
N LYS A 177 4.39 11.36 11.45
CA LYS A 177 4.44 10.42 10.32
C LYS A 177 5.81 10.43 9.64
N VAL A 178 6.34 11.61 9.32
CA VAL A 178 7.62 11.75 8.61
C VAL A 178 8.79 11.27 9.46
N GLU A 179 8.79 11.55 10.76
CA GLU A 179 9.82 11.12 11.70
C GLU A 179 9.84 9.59 11.88
N TYR A 180 8.67 8.96 11.94
CA TYR A 180 8.55 7.49 11.94
C TYR A 180 9.14 6.86 10.67
N PHE A 181 8.88 7.44 9.49
CA PHE A 181 9.41 6.90 8.22
C PHE A 181 10.92 7.13 8.04
N LEU A 182 11.45 8.28 8.48
CA LEU A 182 12.89 8.57 8.40
C LEU A 182 13.70 7.73 9.40
N SER A 183 13.15 7.42 10.56
CA SER A 183 13.80 6.53 11.55
C SER A 183 13.73 5.05 11.15
N SER A 184 12.63 4.60 10.54
CA SER A 184 12.45 3.21 10.07
C SER A 184 13.20 2.86 8.77
N SER A 185 13.74 3.84 8.04
CA SER A 185 14.49 3.63 6.78
C SER A 185 16.01 3.63 6.97
N ALA A 186 16.49 3.83 8.21
CA ALA A 186 17.90 3.81 8.59
C ALA A 186 18.42 2.43 9.05
N GLY A 187 17.68 1.35 8.76
CA GLY A 187 18.01 -0.04 9.12
C GLY A 187 18.19 -0.94 7.91
#